data_AF-A0A2V2RFG8-F1
#
_entry.id   AF-A0A2V2RFG8-F1
#
_cell.length_a   1.000
_cell.length_b   1.000
_cell.length_c   1.000
_cell.angle_alpha   90.00
_cell.angle_beta   90.00
_cell.angle_gamma   90.00
#
_symmetry.space_group_name_H-M   'P 1'
#
loop_
_entity.id
_entity.type
_entity.pdbx_description
1 polymer ?
#
loop_
_entity_poly.entity_id
_entity_poly.type
_entity_poly.pdbx_seq_one_letter_code
_entity_poly.pdbx_strand_id
1 'polypeptide(L)' 'MLRTLWEGWKKIARKIGDFQARIILIIFYFVFLAPFALILRMAGDPLTLKTTSPHGWLTKDQEDMPATVRAHRQF' A
#
# COMPACT_ATOMS: atom_id res chain seq x y z
N MET A 1 -14.17 -9.93 48.60
CA MET A 1 -12.77 -9.79 48.13
C MET A 1 -12.53 -10.36 46.73
N LEU A 2 -13.10 -11.50 46.33
CA LEU A 2 -12.93 -12.05 44.96
C LEU A 2 -13.42 -11.13 43.83
N ARG A 3 -14.52 -10.39 44.05
CA ARG A 3 -15.10 -9.48 43.04
C ARG A 3 -14.16 -8.33 42.67
N THR A 4 -13.49 -7.72 43.63
CA THR A 4 -12.56 -6.61 43.38
C THR A 4 -11.31 -7.06 42.63
N LEU A 5 -10.80 -8.26 42.92
CA LEU A 5 -9.68 -8.85 42.20
C LEU A 5 -10.08 -9.19 40.74
N TRP A 6 -11.30 -9.67 40.54
CA TRP A 6 -11.87 -9.95 39.21
C TRP A 6 -12.09 -8.68 38.37
N GLU A 7 -12.56 -7.59 38.98
CA GLU A 7 -12.68 -6.29 38.30
C GLU A 7 -11.32 -5.71 37.89
N GLY A 8 -10.31 -5.84 38.76
CA GLY A 8 -8.92 -5.45 38.44
C GLY A 8 -8.34 -6.29 37.30
N TRP A 9 -8.55 -7.60 37.35
CA TRP A 9 -8.12 -8.54 36.31
C TRP A 9 -8.75 -8.22 34.95
N LYS A 10 -10.06 -7.92 34.90
CA LYS A 10 -10.73 -7.55 33.65
C LYS A 10 -10.15 -6.30 32.98
N LYS A 11 -9.73 -5.29 33.76
CA LYS A 11 -9.06 -4.10 33.20
C LYS A 11 -7.73 -4.43 32.55
N ILE A 12 -6.96 -5.33 33.17
CA ILE A 12 -5.68 -5.79 32.64
C ILE A 12 -5.90 -6.63 31.37
N ALA A 13 -6.84 -7.57 31.42
CA ALA A 13 -7.22 -8.41 30.29
C ALA A 13 -7.69 -7.58 29.10
N ARG A 14 -8.43 -6.49 29.33
CA ARG A 14 -8.87 -5.57 28.26
C ARG A 14 -7.67 -4.92 27.55
N LYS A 15 -6.72 -4.35 28.30
CA LYS A 15 -5.53 -3.72 27.72
C LYS A 15 -4.68 -4.71 26.93
N ILE A 16 -4.50 -5.92 27.46
CA ILE A 16 -3.75 -6.99 26.78
C ILE A 16 -4.50 -7.43 25.53
N GLY A 17 -5.82 -7.58 25.61
CA GLY A 17 -6.67 -7.92 24.46
C GLY A 17 -6.58 -6.89 23.34
N ASP A 18 -6.65 -5.60 23.65
CA ASP A 18 -6.54 -4.53 22.66
C ASP A 18 -5.16 -4.53 21.97
N PHE A 19 -4.08 -4.78 22.74
CA PHE A 19 -2.73 -4.89 22.20
C PHE A 19 -2.57 -6.12 21.30
N GLN A 20 -3.04 -7.28 21.76
CA GLN A 20 -3.03 -8.52 20.99
C GLN A 20 -3.85 -8.39 19.71
N ALA A 21 -5.05 -7.82 19.79
CA ALA A 21 -5.90 -7.57 18.63
C ALA A 21 -5.21 -6.67 17.60
N ARG A 22 -4.51 -5.61 18.05
CA ARG A 22 -3.74 -4.74 17.16
C ARG A 22 -2.55 -5.47 16.52
N ILE A 23 -1.82 -6.30 17.26
CA ILE A 23 -0.74 -7.12 16.71
C ILE A 23 -1.28 -8.09 15.65
N ILE A 24 -2.34 -8.83 15.97
CA ILE A 24 -2.97 -9.77 15.04
C ILE A 24 -3.44 -9.04 13.79
N LEU A 25 -4.04 -7.86 13.93
CA LEU A 25 -4.47 -7.03 12.80
C LEU A 25 -3.29 -6.59 11.93
N ILE A 26 -2.18 -6.15 12.53
CA ILE A 26 -0.97 -5.77 11.79
C ILE A 26 -0.42 -6.97 11.02
N ILE A 27 -0.26 -8.12 11.69
CA ILE A 27 0.25 -9.34 11.05
C ILE A 27 -0.67 -9.76 9.92
N PHE A 28 -1.99 -9.76 10.12
CA PHE A 28 -2.97 -10.06 9.09
C PHE A 28 -2.81 -9.12 7.89
N TYR A 29 -2.79 -7.81 8.13
CA TYR A 29 -2.59 -6.83 7.06
C TYR A 29 -1.31 -7.07 6.28
N PHE A 30 -0.18 -7.34 6.96
CA PHE A 30 1.07 -7.63 6.26
C PHE A 30 1.01 -8.96 5.50
N VAL A 31 0.43 -10.01 6.07
CA VAL A 31 0.34 -11.33 5.42
C VAL A 31 -0.54 -11.28 4.18
N PHE A 32 -1.58 -10.46 4.13
CA PHE A 32 -2.44 -10.35 2.94
C PHE A 32 -2.01 -9.24 1.98
N LEU A 33 -1.70 -8.06 2.50
CA LEU A 33 -1.36 -6.89 1.69
C LEU A 33 0.06 -6.97 1.12
N ALA A 34 1.03 -7.52 1.85
CA ALA A 34 2.41 -7.61 1.35
C ALA A 34 2.55 -8.54 0.14
N PRO A 35 2.00 -9.77 0.09
CA PRO A 35 2.08 -10.58 -1.12
C PRO A 35 1.26 -9.97 -2.25
N PHE A 36 0.13 -9.33 -1.97
CA PHE A 36 -0.63 -8.60 -2.99
C PHE A 36 0.20 -7.46 -3.60
N ALA A 37 0.82 -6.63 -2.77
CA ALA A 37 1.72 -5.56 -3.20
C ALA A 37 2.94 -6.10 -3.95
N LEU A 38 3.49 -7.26 -3.52
CA LEU A 38 4.61 -7.91 -4.20
C LEU A 38 4.19 -8.42 -5.58
N ILE A 39 3.02 -9.04 -5.70
CA ILE A 39 2.47 -9.49 -6.99
C ILE A 39 2.26 -8.29 -7.91
N LEU A 40 1.61 -7.22 -7.44
CA LEU A 40 1.43 -5.99 -8.23
C LEU A 40 2.77 -5.38 -8.67
N ARG A 41 3.75 -5.37 -7.77
CA ARG A 41 5.12 -4.91 -8.08
C ARG A 41 5.79 -5.78 -9.15
N MET A 42 5.54 -7.09 -9.15
CA MET A 42 6.10 -8.01 -10.15
C MET A 42 5.34 -7.99 -11.48
N ALA A 43 4.03 -7.75 -11.47
CA ALA A 43 3.15 -7.88 -12.64
C ALA A 43 3.33 -6.80 -13.72
N GLY A 44 4.03 -5.73 -13.42
CA GLY A 44 4.41 -4.72 -14.40
C GLY A 44 4.86 -3.50 -13.64
N ASP A 45 6.14 -3.16 -13.71
CA ASP A 45 6.76 -2.02 -13.02
C ASP A 45 6.08 -0.71 -13.46
N PRO A 46 4.97 -0.28 -12.84
CA PRO A 46 4.15 0.79 -13.40
C PRO A 46 4.73 2.16 -13.04
N LEU A 47 5.66 2.19 -12.08
CA LEU A 47 6.34 3.38 -11.60
C LEU A 47 7.81 3.40 -12.02
N THR A 48 8.27 2.46 -12.85
CA THR A 48 9.67 2.41 -13.31
C THR A 48 10.67 2.56 -12.15
N LEU A 49 10.37 1.97 -10.97
CA LEU A 49 11.16 2.17 -9.74
C LEU A 49 12.41 1.29 -9.69
N LYS A 50 12.59 0.37 -10.65
CA LYS A 50 13.85 -0.36 -10.80
C LYS A 50 14.98 0.61 -11.18
N THR A 51 16.15 0.39 -10.59
CA THR A 51 17.41 1.11 -10.90
C THR A 51 17.81 1.03 -12.38
N THR A 52 17.21 0.10 -13.14
CA THR A 52 17.42 -0.13 -14.58
C THR A 52 16.45 0.67 -15.44
N SER A 53 15.47 1.37 -14.85
CA SER A 53 14.60 2.27 -15.61
C SER A 53 15.38 3.52 -16.06
N PRO A 54 15.13 4.02 -17.27
CA PRO A 54 15.77 5.24 -17.76
C PRO A 54 15.54 6.37 -16.77
N HIS A 55 16.60 6.83 -16.11
CA HIS A 55 16.55 8.04 -15.28
C HIS A 55 16.59 9.25 -16.21
N GLY A 56 15.49 9.98 -16.30
CA GLY A 56 15.38 11.18 -17.14
C GLY A 56 13.95 11.45 -17.59
N TRP A 57 13.76 12.53 -18.33
CA TRP A 57 12.50 12.81 -19.02
C TRP A 57 12.20 11.65 -19.96
N LEU A 58 11.07 10.94 -19.74
CA LEU A 58 10.57 10.00 -20.73
C LEU A 58 10.33 10.78 -22.02
N THR A 59 11.12 10.49 -23.05
CA THR A 59 10.83 10.93 -24.41
C THR A 59 9.48 10.34 -24.77
N LYS A 60 8.46 11.19 -24.74
CA LYS A 60 7.16 10.87 -25.32
C LYS A 60 7.45 10.63 -26.80
N ASP A 61 7.29 9.38 -27.25
CA ASP A 61 7.29 9.08 -28.68
C ASP A 61 6.25 10.01 -29.30
N GLN A 62 6.76 11.03 -30.00
CA GLN A 62 5.93 11.82 -30.87
C GLN A 62 5.56 10.86 -32.00
N GLU A 63 4.40 10.22 -31.87
CA GLU A 63 3.71 9.73 -33.07
C GLU A 63 3.75 10.87 -34.09
N ASP A 64 4.15 10.55 -35.32
CA ASP A 64 4.28 11.41 -36.51
C ASP A 64 2.94 12.05 -36.92
N MET A 65 2.26 12.69 -35.98
CA MET A 65 0.99 13.35 -36.14
C MET A 65 1.28 14.84 -36.35
N PRO A 66 0.89 15.41 -37.50
CA PRO A 66 1.14 16.82 -37.79
C PRO A 66 0.58 17.71 -36.68
N ALA A 67 1.36 18.72 -36.29
CA ALA A 67 1.10 19.56 -35.12
C ALA A 67 -0.29 20.24 -35.14
N THR A 68 -0.85 20.45 -36.32
CA THR A 68 -2.20 21.00 -36.54
C THR A 68 -3.29 20.09 -35.94
N VAL A 69 -3.18 18.78 -36.10
CA VAL A 69 -4.19 17.82 -35.60
C VAL A 69 -4.19 17.75 -34.07
N ARG A 70 -3.03 17.98 -33.43
CA ARG A 70 -2.92 18.02 -31.97
C ARG A 70 -3.60 19.24 -31.35
N ALA A 71 -3.51 20.41 -31.98
CA ALA A 71 -4.10 21.64 -31.47
C ALA A 71 -5.63 21.56 -31.40
N HIS A 72 -6.26 20.85 -32.35
CA HIS A 72 -7.71 20.70 -32.40
C HIS A 72 -8.31 19.79 -31.31
N ARG A 73 -7.49 18.97 -30.62
CA ARG A 73 -7.97 18.06 -29.55
C ARG A 73 -7.86 18.65 -28.14
N GLN A 74 -7.28 19.84 -27.99
CA GLN A 74 -7.05 20.47 -26.68
C GLN A 74 -8.18 21.41 -26.25
N PHE A 75 -9.14 21.68 -27.12
CA PHE A 75 -10.32 22.50 -26.86
C PHE A 75 -11.58 21.65 -26.90
#